data_AF-A0A8C6KVK3-F1
#
_entry.id   AF-A0A8C6KVK3-F1
#
_cell.length_a   1.000
_cell.length_b   1.000
_cell.length_c   1.000
_cell.angle_alpha   90.00
_cell.angle_beta   90.00
_cell.angle_gamma   90.00
#
_symmetry.space_group_name_H-M   'P 1'
#
loop_
_entity.id
_entity.type
_entity.pdbx_description
1 polymer ?
#
loop_
_entity_poly.entity_id
_entity_poly.type
_entity_poly.pdbx_seq_one_letter_code
_entity_poly.pdbx_strand_id
1 'polypeptide(L)'
;MVKIPGFDTLLSKAGNKLVVVDFTATWCGPCVYIAPLFEKLANENADVIFVKVDVDAARDVSGACGVRCMPTFQFYKNGEKVKMKEKWGSRKEEVG
;
A
#
# COMPACT_ATOMS: atom_id res chain seq x y z
N MET A 1 15.47 -4.44 -9.31
CA MET A 1 14.09 -4.58 -8.79
C MET A 1 14.10 -5.78 -7.89
N VAL A 2 14.08 -5.59 -6.57
CA VAL A 2 14.05 -6.72 -5.63
C VAL A 2 12.66 -7.34 -5.76
N LYS A 3 12.65 -8.63 -6.09
CA LYS A 3 11.46 -9.44 -6.28
C LYS A 3 11.31 -10.37 -5.07
N ILE A 4 10.20 -10.29 -4.35
CA ILE A 4 9.98 -11.07 -3.12
C ILE A 4 8.92 -12.13 -3.40
N PRO A 5 9.25 -13.44 -3.36
CA PRO A 5 8.41 -14.49 -3.94
C PRO A 5 6.94 -14.46 -3.49
N GLY A 6 6.67 -14.24 -2.19
CA GLY A 6 5.31 -14.17 -1.66
C GLY A 6 4.57 -12.88 -2.02
N PHE A 7 5.24 -11.74 -1.89
CA PHE A 7 4.66 -10.42 -2.15
C PHE A 7 4.45 -10.18 -3.65
N ASP A 8 5.42 -10.55 -4.49
CA ASP A 8 5.30 -10.47 -5.95
C ASP A 8 4.19 -11.36 -6.48
N THR A 9 4.01 -12.55 -5.90
CA THR A 9 2.92 -13.44 -6.28
C THR A 9 1.57 -12.80 -5.94
N LEU A 10 1.45 -12.15 -4.77
CA LEU A 10 0.25 -11.39 -4.41
C LEU A 10 -0.01 -10.28 -5.44
N LEU A 11 1.01 -9.49 -5.77
CA LEU A 11 0.89 -8.40 -6.73
C LEU A 11 0.57 -8.89 -8.15
N SER A 12 1.14 -10.02 -8.57
CA SER A 12 0.85 -10.63 -9.86
C SER A 12 -0.58 -11.16 -9.94
N LYS A 13 -1.10 -11.76 -8.85
CA LYS A 13 -2.49 -12.26 -8.78
C LYS A 13 -3.52 -11.14 -8.77
N ALA A 14 -3.14 -9.94 -8.34
CA ALA A 14 -4.01 -8.77 -8.37
C ALA A 14 -4.36 -8.33 -9.81
N GLY A 15 -3.55 -8.68 -10.81
CA GLY A 15 -3.76 -8.31 -12.19
C GLY A 15 -3.78 -6.78 -12.36
N ASN A 16 -4.89 -6.25 -12.89
CA ASN A 16 -5.08 -4.82 -13.13
C ASN A 16 -5.67 -4.04 -11.95
N LYS A 17 -6.07 -4.74 -10.87
CA LYS A 17 -6.65 -4.11 -9.69
C LYS A 17 -5.60 -3.26 -8.98
N LEU A 18 -6.05 -2.16 -8.38
CA LEU A 18 -5.21 -1.40 -7.45
C LEU A 18 -5.01 -2.23 -6.19
N VAL A 19 -3.77 -2.31 -5.71
CA VAL A 19 -3.44 -2.90 -4.41
C VAL A 19 -2.98 -1.78 -3.47
N VAL A 20 -3.66 -1.63 -2.34
CA VAL A 20 -3.28 -0.71 -1.27
C VAL A 20 -2.70 -1.53 -0.14
N VAL A 21 -1.44 -1.27 0.20
CA VAL A 21 -0.71 -1.99 1.24
C VAL A 21 -0.51 -1.05 2.43
N ASP A 22 -1.04 -1.43 3.59
CA ASP A 22 -0.76 -0.83 4.89
C ASP A 22 0.36 -1.61 5.58
N PHE A 23 1.56 -1.04 5.62
CA PHE A 23 2.65 -1.55 6.44
C PHE A 23 2.45 -1.09 7.89
N THR A 24 2.11 -2.04 8.74
CA THR A 24 1.53 -1.82 10.07
C THR A 24 2.31 -2.54 11.16
N ALA A 25 2.00 -2.24 12.43
CA ALA A 25 2.55 -2.93 13.58
C ALA A 25 1.56 -2.90 14.75
N THR A 26 1.53 -3.97 15.56
CA THR A 26 0.60 -4.09 16.70
C THR A 26 0.89 -3.10 17.84
N TRP A 27 2.16 -2.71 18.00
CA TRP A 27 2.63 -1.75 19.00
C TRP A 27 2.55 -0.29 18.53
N CYS A 28 2.12 -0.05 17.29
CA CYS A 28 2.03 1.29 16.71
C CYS A 28 0.65 1.91 17.00
N GLY A 29 0.61 2.88 17.91
CA GLY A 29 -0.63 3.59 18.26
C GLY A 29 -1.38 4.19 17.06
N PRO A 30 -0.72 4.94 16.15
CA PRO A 30 -1.36 5.45 14.94
C PRO A 30 -1.93 4.36 14.02
N CYS A 31 -1.30 3.19 13.98
CA CYS A 31 -1.75 2.04 13.19
C CYS A 31 -3.08 1.49 13.72
N VAL A 32 -3.19 1.36 15.05
CA VAL A 32 -4.44 0.94 15.70
C VAL A 32 -5.57 1.94 15.41
N TYR A 33 -5.25 3.24 15.41
CA TYR A 33 -6.25 4.29 15.15
C TYR A 33 -6.79 4.27 13.71
N ILE A 34 -5.94 4.06 12.71
CA ILE A 34 -6.35 4.09 11.29
C ILE A 34 -6.97 2.76 10.82
N ALA A 35 -6.69 1.65 11.51
CA ALA A 35 -7.13 0.31 11.10
C ALA A 35 -8.64 0.18 10.82
N PRO A 36 -9.57 0.74 11.61
CA PRO A 36 -11.00 0.64 11.32
C PRO A 36 -11.41 1.37 10.04
N LEU A 37 -10.77 2.51 9.75
CA LEU A 37 -11.02 3.24 8.50
C LEU A 37 -10.48 2.47 7.29
N PHE A 38 -9.30 1.86 7.43
CA PHE A 38 -8.73 1.02 6.38
C PHE A 38 -9.62 -0.18 6.05
N GLU A 39 -10.18 -0.85 7.07
CA GLU A 39 -11.13 -1.95 6.90
C GLU A 39 -12.45 -1.49 6.27
N LYS A 40 -12.96 -0.33 6.69
CA LYS A 40 -14.14 0.27 6.07
C LYS A 40 -13.93 0.52 4.57
N LEU A 41 -12.79 1.13 4.19
CA LEU A 41 -12.45 1.37 2.79
C LEU A 41 -12.32 0.06 2.00
N ALA A 42 -11.76 -0.99 2.62
CA ALA A 42 -11.68 -2.31 2.01
C ALA A 42 -13.06 -2.91 1.72
N ASN A 43 -14.03 -2.71 2.61
CA ASN A 43 -15.40 -3.17 2.41
C ASN A 43 -16.17 -2.36 1.36
N GLU A 44 -15.88 -1.06 1.24
CA GLU A 44 -16.58 -0.15 0.31
C GLU A 44 -16.04 -0.21 -1.13
N ASN A 45 -14.82 -0.73 -1.35
CA ASN A 45 -14.15 -0.70 -2.66
C ASN A 45 -13.73 -2.10 -3.12
N ALA A 46 -14.69 -2.90 -3.58
CA ALA A 46 -14.48 -4.30 -3.99
C ALA A 46 -13.57 -4.49 -5.23
N ASP A 47 -13.35 -3.42 -6.01
CA ASP A 47 -12.44 -3.37 -7.16
C ASP A 47 -10.98 -3.12 -6.76
N VAL A 48 -10.73 -2.78 -5.49
CA VAL A 48 -9.41 -2.53 -4.91
C VAL A 48 -9.06 -3.63 -3.92
N ILE A 49 -7.80 -4.07 -3.93
CA ILE A 49 -7.29 -5.07 -2.99
C ILE A 49 -6.59 -4.34 -1.85
N PHE A 50 -7.04 -4.57 -0.63
CA PHE A 50 -6.42 -4.00 0.58
C PHE A 50 -5.64 -5.09 1.30
N VAL A 51 -4.39 -4.79 1.66
CA VAL A 51 -3.46 -5.72 2.30
C VAL A 51 -2.84 -5.04 3.50
N LYS A 52 -2.83 -5.73 4.65
CA LYS A 52 -2.04 -5.34 5.81
C LYS A 52 -0.77 -6.19 5.85
N VAL A 53 0.38 -5.54 6.02
CA VAL A 53 1.68 -6.21 6.18
C VAL A 53 2.22 -5.84 7.55
N ASP A 54 2.26 -6.81 8.45
CA ASP A 54 2.93 -6.64 9.74
C ASP A 54 4.45 -6.59 9.51
N VAL A 55 5.07 -5.47 9.87
CA VAL A 55 6.50 -5.25 9.64
C VAL A 55 7.40 -6.15 10.48
N ASP A 56 6.92 -6.68 11.59
CA ASP A 56 7.67 -7.63 12.42
C ASP A 56 7.62 -9.05 11.85
N ALA A 57 6.48 -9.44 11.26
CA ALA A 57 6.32 -10.74 10.61
C ALA A 57 6.95 -10.79 9.22
N ALA A 58 6.98 -9.67 8.50
CA ALA A 58 7.45 -9.57 7.12
C ALA A 58 8.59 -8.54 6.98
N ARG A 59 9.65 -8.72 7.78
CA ARG A 59 10.80 -7.79 7.86
C ARG A 59 11.55 -7.64 6.54
N ASP A 60 11.72 -8.75 5.81
CA ASP A 60 12.34 -8.79 4.48
C ASP A 60 11.53 -7.98 3.46
N VAL A 61 10.20 -8.19 3.43
CA VAL A 61 9.27 -7.44 2.58
C VAL A 61 9.33 -5.95 2.91
N SER A 62 9.20 -5.62 4.19
CA SER A 62 9.15 -4.24 4.66
C SER A 62 10.45 -3.49 4.38
N GLY A 63 11.59 -4.14 4.60
CA GLY A 63 12.92 -3.61 4.26
C GLY A 63 13.10 -3.37 2.77
N ALA A 64 12.75 -4.34 1.92
CA ALA A 64 12.85 -4.22 0.47
C ALA A 64 11.90 -3.16 -0.12
N CYS A 65 10.72 -2.99 0.48
CA CYS A 65 9.76 -1.95 0.12
C CYS A 65 10.15 -0.55 0.67
N GLY A 66 11.25 -0.45 1.42
CA GLY A 66 11.79 0.81 1.95
C GLY A 66 10.96 1.41 3.08
N VAL A 67 10.22 0.59 3.83
CA VAL A 67 9.39 1.03 4.96
C VAL A 67 10.29 1.38 6.14
N ARG A 68 10.09 2.58 6.73
CA ARG A 68 10.89 3.08 7.85
C ARG A 68 10.07 3.53 9.06
N CYS A 69 8.77 3.73 8.86
CA CYS A 69 7.84 4.17 9.88
C CYS A 69 6.47 3.53 9.61
N MET A 70 5.67 3.39 10.67
CA MET A 70 4.35 2.81 10.58
C MET A 70 3.31 3.82 11.09
N PRO A 71 2.12 3.88 10.46
CA PRO A 71 1.76 3.17 9.24
C PRO A 71 2.48 3.76 8.01
N THR A 72 2.81 2.94 7.03
CA THR A 72 3.21 3.39 5.69
C THR A 72 2.26 2.79 4.66
N PHE A 73 1.61 3.64 3.87
CA PHE A 73 0.75 3.19 2.78
C PHE A 73 1.51 3.19 1.45
N GLN A 74 1.46 2.07 0.74
CA GLN A 74 2.00 1.96 -0.60
C GLN A 74 0.93 1.45 -1.57
N PHE A 75 0.98 1.96 -2.80
CA PHE A 75 0.00 1.65 -3.84
C PHE A 75 0.69 0.92 -4.97
N TYR A 76 0.07 -0.15 -5.46
CA TYR A 76 0.58 -0.95 -6.56
C TYR A 76 -0.49 -1.16 -7.63
N LYS A 77 -0.10 -1.14 -8.90
CA LYS A 77 -0.97 -1.46 -10.01
C LYS A 77 -0.16 -2.18 -11.08
N ASN A 78 -0.72 -3.25 -11.67
CA ASN A 78 -0.03 -4.09 -12.64
C ASN A 78 1.32 -4.63 -12.13
N GLY A 79 1.40 -4.97 -10.84
CA GLY A 79 2.64 -5.47 -10.22
C GLY A 79 3.68 -4.40 -9.88
N GLU A 80 3.43 -3.14 -10.20
CA GLU A 80 4.40 -2.05 -10.00
C GLU A 80 3.93 -1.04 -8.95
N LYS A 81 4.89 -0.49 -8.18
CA LYS A 81 4.62 0.57 -7.21
C LYS A 81 4.22 1.86 -7.95
N VAL A 82 3.04 2.38 -7.64
CA VAL A 82 2.57 3.66 -8.15
C VAL A 82 3.45 4.76 -7.54
N LYS A 83 4.16 5.48 -8.39
CA LYS A 83 4.90 6.68 -7.97
C LYS A 83 3.86 7.77 -7.69
N MET A 84 3.84 8.28 -6.47
CA MET A 84 3.13 9.54 -6.22
C MET A 84 3.80 10.62 -7.06
N LYS A 85 3.07 11.20 -8.00
CA LYS A 85 3.52 12.43 -8.65
C LYS A 85 3.46 13.53 -7.59
N GLU A 86 4.57 14.26 -7.40
CA GLU A 86 4.72 15.39 -6.46
C GLU A 86 3.83 16.62 -6.79
N LYS A 87 2.75 16.46 -7.55
CA LYS A 87 1.77 17.53 -7.80
C LYS A 87 0.64 17.46 -6.77
N TRP A 88 0.99 17.64 -5.49
CA TRP A 88 0.02 18.05 -4.47
C TRP A 88 -0.11 19.59 -4.38
N GLY A 89 0.74 20.32 -5.10
CA GLY A 89 0.64 21.78 -5.27
C GLY A 89 0.13 22.16 -6.66
N SER A 90 -0.94 22.96 -6.70
CA SER A 90 -1.59 23.56 -7.87
C SER A 90 -2.36 22.62 -8.80
N ARG A 91 -3.67 22.55 -8.53
CA ARG A 91 -4.70 22.47 -9.57
C ARG A 91 -4.47 23.68 -10.50
N LYS A 92 -3.91 23.47 -11.69
CA LYS A 92 -4.28 24.27 -12.85
C LYS A 92 -5.03 23.35 -13.79
N GLU A 93 -6.29 23.71 -13.95
CA GLU A 93 -7.14 23.33 -15.06
C GLU A 93 -6.35 23.58 -16.36
N GLU A 94 -6.11 22.53 -17.14
CA GLU A 94 -5.75 22.66 -18.54
C GLU A 94 -6.77 21.85 -19.32
N VAL A 95 -7.89 22.53 -19.58
CA VAL A 95 -8.72 22.30 -20.77
C VAL A 95 -7.93 22.81 -21.97
N GLY A 96 -7.58 21.88 -22.86
CA GLY A 96 -7.01 22.13 -24.18
C GLY A 96 -7.48 21.02 -25.10
#